data_AF-A0A8S0QKB3-F1
#
_entry.id   AF-A0A8S0QKB3-F1
#
_cell.length_a   1.000
_cell.length_b   1.000
_cell.length_c   1.000
_cell.angle_alpha   90.00
_cell.angle_beta   90.00
_cell.angle_gamma   90.00
#
_symmetry.space_group_name_H-M   'P 1'
#
loop_
_entity.id
_entity.type
_entity.pdbx_description
1 polymer ?
#
loop_
_entity_poly.entity_id
_entity_poly.type
_entity_poly.pdbx_seq_one_letter_code
_entity_poly.pdbx_strand_id
1 'polypeptide(L)'
;GAELAAKEGNSAAALAACRTLAEELTEMRFPAPRILAFKEGSSQARYFVSRLLPAHKDPPYEQEARFPQLRTLTTEQRTKLKSNFIHFDDPSFCEWMRSLKILPPEPS
;
A
#
# COMPACT_ATOMS: atom_id res chain seq x y z
N GLY A 1 25.68 -4.49 -5.58
CA GLY A 1 26.35 -4.55 -4.26
C GLY A 1 26.12 -3.27 -3.48
N ALA A 2 26.82 -2.19 -3.82
CA ALA A 2 26.75 -0.92 -3.08
C ALA A 2 25.38 -0.20 -3.15
N GLU A 3 24.68 -0.26 -4.29
CA GLU A 3 23.37 0.41 -4.44
C GLU A 3 22.26 -0.25 -3.60
N LEU A 4 22.32 -1.57 -3.41
CA LEU A 4 21.40 -2.31 -2.53
C LEU A 4 21.70 -2.01 -1.06
N ALA A 5 22.98 -1.99 -0.66
CA ALA A 5 23.39 -1.67 0.71
C ALA A 5 23.05 -0.21 1.10
N ALA A 6 23.18 0.75 0.17
CA ALA A 6 22.77 2.14 0.39
C ALA A 6 21.23 2.27 0.56
N LYS A 7 20.45 1.52 -0.24
CA LYS A 7 18.99 1.43 -0.08
C LYS A 7 18.60 0.76 1.24
N GLU A 8 19.36 -0.23 1.70
CA GLU A 8 19.17 -0.88 3.00
C GLU A 8 19.47 0.08 4.17
N GLY A 9 20.55 0.86 4.11
CA GLY A 9 20.86 1.88 5.13
C GLY A 9 19.79 2.97 5.22
N ASN A 10 19.33 3.46 4.06
CA ASN A 10 18.21 4.41 4.00
C ASN A 10 16.92 3.79 4.55
N SER A 11 16.68 2.49 4.27
CA SER A 11 15.53 1.77 4.81
C SER A 11 15.58 1.61 6.33
N ALA A 12 16.76 1.47 6.93
CA ALA A 12 16.92 1.35 8.38
C ALA A 12 16.62 2.67 9.10
N ALA A 13 17.09 3.80 8.55
CA ALA A 13 16.76 5.13 9.06
C ALA A 13 15.26 5.43 8.93
N ALA A 14 14.66 5.10 7.78
CA ALA A 14 13.21 5.24 7.57
C ALA A 14 12.40 4.36 8.54
N LEU A 15 12.84 3.12 8.78
CA LEU A 15 12.21 2.22 9.75
C LEU A 15 12.25 2.80 11.17
N ALA A 16 13.39 3.33 11.60
CA ALA A 16 13.54 3.94 12.91
C ALA A 16 12.59 5.15 13.07
N ALA A 17 12.55 6.05 12.07
CA ALA A 17 11.65 7.20 12.07
C ALA A 17 10.16 6.79 12.12
N CYS A 18 9.76 5.81 11.30
CA CYS A 18 8.40 5.27 11.32
C CYS A 18 8.02 4.66 12.66
N ARG A 19 8.97 3.99 13.33
CA ARG A 19 8.75 3.40 14.65
C ARG A 19 8.55 4.47 15.71
N THR A 20 9.40 5.48 15.77
CA THR A 20 9.25 6.61 16.70
C THR A 20 7.90 7.29 16.50
N LEU A 21 7.52 7.59 15.26
CA LEU A 21 6.21 8.18 14.97
C LEU A 21 5.04 7.29 15.43
N ALA A 22 5.13 5.97 15.25
CA ALA A 22 4.10 5.04 15.70
C ALA A 22 4.00 5.00 17.24
N GLU A 23 5.12 5.07 17.95
CA GLU A 23 5.18 5.15 19.41
C GLU A 23 4.53 6.46 19.91
N GLU A 24 4.89 7.61 19.31
CA GLU A 24 4.29 8.92 19.63
C GLU A 24 2.78 8.96 19.38
N LEU A 25 2.31 8.48 18.22
CA LEU A 25 0.88 8.46 17.88
C LEU A 25 0.05 7.56 18.81
N THR A 26 0.69 6.64 19.52
CA THR A 26 0.01 5.64 20.35
C THR A 26 0.28 5.77 21.83
N GLU A 27 1.05 6.78 22.25
CA GLU A 27 1.46 7.02 23.64
C GLU A 27 0.26 7.02 24.62
N MET A 28 -0.82 7.71 24.23
CA MET A 28 -2.01 7.88 25.08
C MET A 28 -3.09 6.80 24.88
N ARG A 29 -2.83 5.79 24.04
CA ARG A 29 -3.84 4.78 23.68
C ARG A 29 -3.87 3.65 24.71
N PHE A 30 -5.05 3.36 25.25
CA PHE A 30 -5.30 2.16 26.07
C PHE A 30 -6.37 1.25 25.41
N PRO A 31 -6.11 -0.07 25.26
CA PRO A 31 -4.86 -0.76 25.57
C PRO A 31 -3.73 -0.35 24.62
N ALA A 32 -2.49 -0.48 25.10
CA ALA A 32 -1.30 -0.21 24.29
C ALA A 32 -1.32 -1.09 23.02
N PRO A 33 -1.20 -0.51 21.82
CA PRO A 33 -1.27 -1.28 20.59
C PRO A 33 0.06 -2.00 20.31
N ARG A 34 -0.02 -3.10 19.57
CA ARG A 34 1.19 -3.81 19.09
C ARG A 34 1.71 -3.13 17.82
N ILE A 35 2.90 -2.56 17.89
CA ILE A 35 3.60 -2.00 16.73
C ILE A 35 4.25 -3.14 15.94
N LEU A 36 3.96 -3.21 14.64
CA LEU A 36 4.46 -4.25 13.74
C LEU A 36 5.31 -3.62 12.65
N ALA A 37 6.48 -4.21 12.40
CA ALA A 37 7.32 -3.91 11.26
C ALA A 37 7.47 -5.16 10.39
N PHE A 38 7.37 -5.00 9.08
CA PHE A 38 7.42 -6.12 8.14
C PHE A 38 8.20 -5.72 6.89
N LYS A 39 8.80 -6.72 6.25
CA LYS A 39 9.43 -6.60 4.93
C LYS A 39 8.45 -7.10 3.86
N GLU A 40 8.43 -6.46 2.70
CA GLU A 40 7.64 -6.93 1.56
C GLU A 40 7.94 -8.41 1.25
N GLY A 41 6.89 -9.19 0.95
CA GLY A 41 6.99 -10.64 0.71
C GLY A 41 7.19 -11.50 1.96
N SER A 42 7.42 -10.92 3.14
CA SER A 42 7.50 -11.70 4.38
C SER A 42 6.14 -12.25 4.81
N SER A 43 6.13 -13.37 5.54
CA SER A 43 4.90 -13.98 6.07
C SER A 43 4.07 -13.00 6.90
N GLN A 44 4.72 -12.10 7.65
CA GLN A 44 4.05 -11.09 8.48
C GLN A 44 3.43 -9.94 7.66
N ALA A 45 3.95 -9.64 6.45
CA ALA A 45 3.38 -8.60 5.60
C ALA A 45 1.93 -8.88 5.18
N ARG A 46 1.49 -10.14 5.23
CA ARG A 46 0.07 -10.53 5.02
C ARG A 46 -0.88 -9.82 5.98
N TYR A 47 -0.43 -9.53 7.20
CA TYR A 47 -1.22 -8.74 8.15
C TYR A 47 -1.49 -7.33 7.61
N PHE A 48 -0.49 -6.67 7.04
CA PHE A 48 -0.68 -5.35 6.45
C PHE A 48 -1.51 -5.42 5.16
N VAL A 49 -1.17 -6.34 4.27
CA VAL A 49 -1.81 -6.50 2.96
C VAL A 49 -3.32 -6.77 3.09
N SER A 50 -3.75 -7.57 4.07
CA SER A 50 -5.19 -7.83 4.35
C SER A 50 -5.99 -6.62 4.83
N ARG A 51 -5.33 -5.48 5.13
CA ARG A 51 -5.97 -4.23 5.57
C ARG A 51 -5.97 -3.17 4.47
N LEU A 52 -5.40 -3.47 3.30
CA LEU A 52 -5.38 -2.58 2.15
C LEU A 52 -6.60 -2.81 1.27
N LEU A 53 -7.09 -1.73 0.66
CA LEU A 53 -8.12 -1.79 -0.36
C LEU A 53 -7.52 -2.35 -1.66
N PRO A 54 -8.20 -3.26 -2.39
CA PRO A 54 -7.68 -3.85 -3.62
C PRO A 54 -7.84 -2.92 -4.83
N ALA A 55 -7.28 -1.71 -4.76
CA ALA A 55 -7.38 -0.67 -5.79
C ALA A 55 -6.75 -1.06 -7.15
N HIS A 56 -5.88 -2.08 -7.16
CA HIS A 56 -5.32 -2.63 -8.40
C HIS A 56 -6.36 -3.36 -9.27
N LYS A 57 -7.57 -3.62 -8.74
CA LYS A 57 -8.71 -4.17 -9.49
C LYS A 57 -9.44 -3.12 -10.34
N ASP A 58 -9.30 -1.83 -10.00
CA ASP A 58 -10.01 -0.77 -10.71
C ASP A 58 -9.58 -0.68 -12.18
N PRO A 59 -10.42 -0.15 -13.08
CA PRO A 59 -10.02 0.13 -14.45
C PRO A 59 -8.77 1.01 -14.54
N PRO A 60 -7.92 0.86 -15.59
CA PRO A 60 -6.69 1.62 -15.76
C PRO A 60 -6.84 3.14 -15.58
N TYR A 61 -7.92 3.73 -16.11
CA TYR A 61 -8.17 5.16 -16.02
C TYR A 61 -8.40 5.64 -14.58
N GLU A 62 -9.07 4.84 -13.74
CA GLU A 62 -9.29 5.15 -12.31
C GLU A 62 -7.99 4.99 -11.51
N GLN A 63 -7.23 3.94 -11.80
CA GLN A 63 -5.92 3.74 -11.19
C GLN A 63 -5.00 4.91 -11.49
N GLU A 64 -4.95 5.36 -12.75
CA GLU A 64 -4.09 6.46 -13.17
C GLU A 64 -4.55 7.83 -12.65
N ALA A 65 -5.85 8.00 -12.43
CA ALA A 65 -6.38 9.22 -11.86
C ALA A 65 -6.02 9.34 -10.37
N ARG A 66 -6.04 8.22 -9.62
CA ARG A 66 -5.67 8.17 -8.19
C ARG A 66 -4.16 8.03 -7.94
N PHE A 67 -3.44 7.41 -8.86
CA PHE A 67 -2.01 7.13 -8.75
C PHE A 67 -1.30 7.62 -10.03
N PRO A 68 -1.06 8.95 -10.17
CA PRO A 68 -0.49 9.53 -11.39
C PRO A 68 0.86 8.94 -11.78
N GLN A 69 1.64 8.46 -10.82
CA GLN A 69 2.92 7.78 -11.04
C GLN A 69 2.80 6.51 -11.90
N LEU A 70 1.61 5.91 -12.01
CA LEU A 70 1.41 4.76 -12.89
C LEU A 70 1.56 5.12 -14.37
N ARG A 71 1.39 6.40 -14.73
CA ARG A 71 1.54 6.90 -16.11
C ARG A 71 2.99 6.94 -16.57
N THR A 72 3.96 6.93 -15.65
CA THR A 72 5.39 6.96 -16.00
C THR A 72 5.96 5.56 -16.26
N LEU A 73 5.21 4.51 -15.97
CA LEU A 73 5.64 3.12 -16.13
C LEU A 73 5.43 2.66 -17.57
N THR A 74 6.37 1.87 -18.09
CA THR A 74 6.16 1.15 -19.36
C THR A 74 5.11 0.05 -19.18
N THR A 75 4.56 -0.44 -20.30
CA THR A 75 3.59 -1.56 -20.30
C THR A 75 4.14 -2.80 -19.59
N GLU A 76 5.42 -3.11 -19.79
CA GLU A 76 6.11 -4.25 -19.16
C GLU A 76 6.25 -4.04 -17.66
N GLN A 77 6.66 -2.84 -17.23
CA GLN A 77 6.77 -2.49 -15.81
C GLN A 77 5.40 -2.55 -15.12
N ARG A 78 4.35 -2.07 -15.77
CA ARG A 78 2.98 -2.12 -15.25
C ARG A 78 2.46 -3.55 -15.13
N THR A 79 2.77 -4.40 -16.10
CA THR A 79 2.40 -5.82 -16.07
C THR A 79 3.11 -6.54 -14.93
N LYS A 80 4.42 -6.29 -14.76
CA LYS A 80 5.22 -6.82 -13.65
C LYS A 80 4.74 -6.32 -12.28
N LEU A 81 4.32 -5.06 -12.19
CA LEU A 81 3.75 -4.51 -10.97
C LEU A 81 2.42 -5.22 -10.63
N LYS A 82 1.55 -5.41 -11.63
CA LYS A 82 0.26 -6.10 -11.45
C LYS A 82 0.42 -7.54 -11.00
N SER A 83 1.44 -8.26 -11.49
CA SER A 83 1.68 -9.65 -11.08
C SER A 83 2.12 -9.83 -9.63
N ASN A 84 2.57 -8.76 -8.96
CA ASN A 84 2.95 -8.83 -7.55
C ASN A 84 1.74 -8.75 -6.59
N PHE A 85 0.57 -8.33 -7.08
CA PHE A 85 -0.61 -8.23 -6.23
C PHE A 85 -1.28 -9.58 -6.04
N ILE A 86 -1.70 -9.83 -4.80
CA ILE A 86 -2.50 -10.99 -4.44
C ILE A 86 -3.93 -10.75 -4.94
N HIS A 87 -4.57 -11.81 -5.44
CA HIS A 87 -5.98 -11.75 -5.79
C HIS A 87 -6.86 -11.64 -4.53
N PHE A 88 -7.82 -10.72 -4.54
CA PHE A 88 -8.82 -10.57 -3.49
C PHE A 88 -10.22 -10.67 -4.08
N ASP A 89 -11.08 -11.44 -3.42
CA ASP A 89 -12.50 -11.53 -3.74
C ASP A 89 -13.25 -10.24 -3.36
N ASP A 90 -12.71 -9.50 -2.38
CA ASP A 90 -13.29 -8.23 -1.91
C ASP A 90 -13.38 -7.17 -3.02
N PRO A 91 -14.44 -6.35 -3.04
CA PRO A 91 -14.56 -5.26 -4.01
C PRO A 91 -13.49 -4.20 -3.77
N SER A 92 -13.06 -3.52 -4.84
CA SER A 92 -12.35 -2.25 -4.69
C SER A 92 -13.25 -1.20 -4.04
N PHE A 93 -12.66 -0.08 -3.61
CA PHE A 93 -13.44 1.04 -3.08
C PHE A 93 -14.43 1.59 -4.11
N CYS A 94 -14.02 1.73 -5.37
CA CYS A 94 -14.89 2.22 -6.44
C CYS A 94 -16.02 1.23 -6.75
N GLU A 95 -15.73 -0.07 -6.81
CA GLU A 95 -16.73 -1.14 -6.99
C GLU A 95 -17.76 -1.12 -5.85
N TRP A 96 -17.29 -1.02 -4.60
CA TRP A 96 -18.15 -0.97 -3.43
C TRP A 96 -19.12 0.22 -3.47
N MET A 97 -18.65 1.43 -3.77
CA MET A 97 -19.56 2.59 -3.86
C MET A 97 -20.58 2.48 -4.99
N ARG A 98 -20.17 1.94 -6.16
CA ARG A 98 -21.12 1.69 -7.26
C ARG A 98 -22.19 0.68 -6.86
N SER A 99 -21.85 -0.32 -6.05
CA SER A 99 -22.85 -1.27 -5.52
C SER A 99 -23.91 -0.58 -4.66
N LEU A 100 -23.55 0.53 -3.99
CA LEU A 100 -24.43 1.40 -3.22
C LEU A 100 -25.13 2.48 -4.07
N LYS A 101 -24.93 2.48 -5.39
CA LYS A 101 -25.41 3.50 -6.33
C LYS A 101 -24.86 4.91 -6.02
N ILE A 102 -23.65 4.97 -5.45
CA ILE A 102 -22.92 6.21 -5.15
C ILE A 102 -21.75 6.31 -6.12
N LEU A 103 -21.50 7.52 -6.63
CA LEU A 103 -20.33 7.79 -7.46
C LEU A 103 -19.07 7.87 -6.59
N PRO A 104 -17.95 7.22 -7.00
CA PRO A 104 -16.69 7.42 -6.32
C PRO A 104 -16.27 8.89 -6.29
N PRO A 105 -15.63 9.36 -5.20
CA PRO A 105 -15.14 10.72 -5.14
C PRO A 105 -14.00 10.87 -6.16
N GLU A 106 -13.94 12.05 -6.76
CA GLU A 106 -12.85 12.45 -7.63
C GLU A 106 -11.50 12.35 -6.88
N PRO A 107 -10.42 11.97 -7.57
CA PRO A 107 -9.09 11.93 -6.97
C PRO A 107 -8.63 13.33 -6.55
N SER A 108 -7.93 13.39 -5.41
CA SER A 108 -7.34 14.61 -4.83
C SER A 108 -6.10 15.08 -5.58
#